data_AF-A0A6B0HEQ2-F1
#
_entry.id   AF-A0A6B0HEQ2-F1
#
_cell.length_a   1.000
_cell.length_b   1.000
_cell.length_c   1.000
_cell.angle_alpha   90.00
_cell.angle_beta   90.00
_cell.angle_gamma   90.00
#
_symmetry.space_group_name_H-M   'P 1'
#
loop_
_entity.id
_entity.type
_entity.pdbx_description
1 polymer ?
#
loop_
_entity_poly.entity_id
_entity_poly.type
_entity_poly.pdbx_seq_one_letter_code
_entity_poly.pdbx_strand_id
1 'polypeptide(L)'
;MTEDRYTLVGVYVSRPVCDRLGDYLYERAGVVDIEEYFDPAASGVTVGDPGADATDDLLAEVVAEFASLYDAADFDAVNAVDPEDFVLTHLAAEPKTVATARELFEAAGTIQNAGLRTVHTAIIDAWLADAFGESDRQVDDSSASE
;
A
#
# COMPACT_ATOMS: atom_id res chain seq x y z
N MET A 1 8.58 -17.05 -24.29
CA MET A 1 8.63 -15.73 -23.63
C MET A 1 7.83 -15.89 -22.37
N THR A 2 8.48 -15.94 -21.23
CA THR A 2 7.78 -15.76 -19.94
C THR A 2 7.34 -14.31 -19.95
N GLU A 3 6.03 -14.11 -20.09
CA GLU A 3 5.43 -12.79 -19.89
C GLU A 3 5.82 -12.35 -18.49
N ASP A 4 6.44 -11.19 -18.37
CA ASP A 4 6.74 -10.60 -17.08
C ASP A 4 5.40 -10.28 -16.42
N ARG A 5 5.16 -10.83 -15.22
CA ARG A 5 3.86 -10.81 -14.57
C ARG A 5 4.01 -10.46 -13.11
N TYR A 6 3.16 -9.54 -12.68
CA TYR A 6 2.98 -9.23 -11.28
C TYR A 6 2.24 -10.33 -10.55
N THR A 7 2.60 -10.48 -9.28
CA THR A 7 1.94 -11.37 -8.32
C THR A 7 1.00 -10.56 -7.44
N LEU A 8 -0.20 -11.08 -7.22
CA LEU A 8 -1.17 -10.46 -6.31
C LEU A 8 -0.86 -10.79 -4.85
N VAL A 9 -0.92 -9.79 -4.00
CA VAL A 9 -0.88 -9.93 -2.55
C VAL A 9 -2.13 -9.33 -1.93
N GLY A 10 -2.84 -10.12 -1.13
CA GLY A 10 -3.99 -9.66 -0.37
C GLY A 10 -3.54 -8.87 0.85
N VAL A 11 -4.02 -7.63 0.97
CA VAL A 11 -3.77 -6.75 2.12
C VAL A 11 -5.08 -6.37 2.77
N TYR A 12 -5.05 -6.23 4.10
CA TYR A 12 -6.22 -5.85 4.88
C TYR A 12 -6.08 -4.39 5.25
N VAL A 13 -7.03 -3.57 4.82
CA VAL A 13 -7.06 -2.14 5.11
C VAL A 13 -8.39 -1.82 5.79
N SER A 14 -8.39 -0.91 6.76
CA SER A 14 -9.65 -0.34 7.24
C SER A 14 -10.34 0.43 6.11
N ARG A 15 -11.67 0.56 6.14
CA ARG A 15 -12.42 1.35 5.13
C ARG A 15 -11.81 2.73 4.82
N PRO A 16 -11.49 3.62 5.78
CA PRO A 16 -10.93 4.93 5.46
C PRO A 16 -9.58 4.86 4.75
N VAL A 17 -8.76 3.84 5.05
CA VAL A 17 -7.48 3.61 4.37
C VAL A 17 -7.73 3.06 2.96
N CYS A 18 -8.74 2.22 2.78
CA CYS A 18 -9.17 1.73 1.47
C CYS A 18 -9.64 2.87 0.56
N ASP A 19 -10.47 3.79 1.07
CA ASP A 19 -10.91 4.98 0.33
C ASP A 19 -9.73 5.85 -0.11
N ARG A 20 -8.77 6.13 0.79
CA ARG A 20 -7.56 6.92 0.46
C ARG A 20 -6.66 6.21 -0.55
N LEU A 21 -6.53 4.89 -0.45
CA LEU A 21 -5.78 4.10 -1.41
C LEU A 21 -6.45 4.12 -2.79
N GLY A 22 -7.79 4.06 -2.84
CA GLY A 22 -8.58 4.22 -4.05
C GLY A 22 -8.37 5.59 -4.70
N ASP A 23 -8.40 6.67 -3.92
CA ASP A 23 -8.13 8.04 -4.39
C ASP A 23 -6.73 8.15 -5.01
N TYR A 24 -5.71 7.67 -4.30
CA TYR A 24 -4.33 7.63 -4.81
C TYR A 24 -4.21 6.89 -6.15
N LEU A 25 -4.83 5.71 -6.28
CA LEU A 25 -4.77 4.93 -7.52
C LEU A 25 -5.63 5.51 -8.64
N TYR A 26 -6.74 6.19 -8.30
CA TYR A 26 -7.53 6.93 -9.27
C TYR A 26 -6.70 8.07 -9.87
N GLU A 27 -6.02 8.85 -9.04
CA GLU A 27 -5.17 9.96 -9.50
C GLU A 27 -3.97 9.47 -10.32
N ARG A 28 -3.32 8.39 -9.88
CA ARG A 28 -2.08 7.90 -10.51
C ARG A 28 -2.31 7.03 -11.74
N ALA A 29 -3.37 6.24 -11.75
CA ALA A 29 -3.60 5.20 -12.75
C ALA A 29 -5.04 5.14 -13.31
N GLY A 30 -5.97 5.98 -12.82
CA GLY A 30 -7.37 5.97 -13.24
C GLY A 30 -8.17 4.78 -12.73
N VAL A 31 -7.69 4.09 -11.69
CA VAL A 31 -8.40 2.97 -11.06
C VAL A 31 -9.60 3.51 -10.28
N VAL A 32 -10.81 3.09 -10.65
CA VAL A 32 -12.05 3.60 -10.05
C VAL A 32 -12.47 2.82 -8.80
N ASP A 33 -12.21 1.53 -8.78
CA ASP A 33 -12.59 0.64 -7.67
C ASP A 33 -11.50 -0.40 -7.45
N ILE A 34 -10.70 -0.22 -6.39
CA ILE A 34 -9.57 -1.12 -6.10
C ILE A 34 -10.04 -2.48 -5.58
N GLU A 35 -11.19 -2.55 -4.89
CA GLU A 35 -11.71 -3.79 -4.32
C GLU A 35 -12.05 -4.80 -5.44
N GLU A 36 -12.54 -4.30 -6.58
CA GLU A 36 -12.90 -5.10 -7.75
C GLU A 36 -11.86 -5.05 -8.88
N TYR A 37 -10.81 -4.22 -8.77
CA TYR A 37 -9.84 -4.01 -9.87
C TYR A 37 -9.07 -5.29 -10.23
N PHE A 38 -8.55 -6.00 -9.22
CA PHE A 38 -7.79 -7.23 -9.43
C PHE A 38 -8.65 -8.45 -9.15
N ASP A 39 -8.73 -9.35 -10.14
CA ASP A 39 -9.36 -10.65 -9.95
C ASP A 39 -8.45 -11.57 -9.11
N PRO A 40 -8.83 -11.98 -7.90
CA PRO A 40 -8.00 -12.82 -7.05
C PRO A 40 -7.84 -14.25 -7.58
N ALA A 41 -8.70 -14.67 -8.53
CA ALA A 41 -8.58 -15.96 -9.21
C ALA A 41 -7.57 -15.91 -10.39
N ALA A 42 -7.15 -14.72 -10.82
CA ALA A 42 -6.15 -14.57 -11.86
C ALA A 42 -4.79 -15.05 -11.35
N SER A 43 -4.05 -15.74 -12.22
CA SER A 43 -2.72 -16.27 -11.88
C SER A 43 -1.63 -15.19 -11.83
N GLY A 44 -1.98 -13.91 -12.01
CA GLY A 44 -1.08 -12.76 -12.07
C GLY A 44 -1.60 -11.69 -13.05
N VAL A 45 -0.97 -10.52 -13.02
CA VAL A 45 -1.31 -9.37 -13.88
C VAL A 45 -0.15 -9.10 -14.83
N THR A 46 -0.46 -8.77 -16.08
CA THR A 46 0.57 -8.45 -17.08
C THR A 46 1.23 -7.11 -16.74
N VAL A 47 2.56 -7.03 -16.87
CA VAL A 47 3.30 -5.77 -16.74
C VAL A 47 2.85 -4.76 -17.79
N GLY A 48 2.77 -3.47 -17.41
CA GLY A 48 2.23 -2.39 -18.24
C GLY A 48 0.73 -2.15 -18.06
N ASP A 49 0.09 -2.86 -17.12
CA ASP A 49 -1.20 -2.46 -16.57
C ASP A 49 -0.99 -1.27 -15.63
N PRO A 50 -1.64 -0.11 -15.85
CA PRO A 50 -1.35 1.10 -15.10
C PRO A 50 -1.67 0.98 -13.61
N GLY A 51 -2.72 0.22 -13.26
CA GLY A 51 -3.05 -0.05 -11.86
C GLY A 51 -2.02 -0.97 -11.21
N ALA A 52 -1.57 -2.00 -11.92
CA ALA A 52 -0.55 -2.92 -11.43
C ALA A 52 0.81 -2.25 -11.25
N ASP A 53 1.24 -1.43 -12.23
CA ASP A 53 2.48 -0.66 -12.15
C ASP A 53 2.42 0.30 -10.94
N ALA A 54 1.27 0.96 -10.71
CA ALA A 54 1.11 1.88 -9.57
C ALA A 54 1.11 1.16 -8.21
N THR A 55 0.53 -0.04 -8.12
CA THR A 55 0.58 -0.83 -6.87
C THR A 55 1.94 -1.48 -6.64
N ASP A 56 2.68 -1.77 -7.71
CA ASP A 56 4.05 -2.27 -7.63
C ASP A 56 4.99 -1.20 -7.08
N ASP A 57 4.93 0.02 -7.63
CA ASP A 57 5.63 1.20 -7.10
C ASP A 57 5.34 1.40 -5.60
N LEU A 58 4.06 1.39 -5.22
CA LEU A 58 3.64 1.55 -3.83
C LEU A 58 4.26 0.47 -2.94
N LEU A 59 4.14 -0.81 -3.32
CA LEU A 59 4.64 -1.89 -2.47
C LEU A 59 6.17 -1.92 -2.42
N ALA A 60 6.84 -1.55 -3.52
CA ALA A 60 8.29 -1.40 -3.56
C ALA A 60 8.76 -0.31 -2.59
N GLU A 61 8.08 0.83 -2.54
CA GLU A 61 8.38 1.91 -1.60
C GLU A 61 8.09 1.52 -0.16
N VAL A 62 6.96 0.85 0.10
CA VAL A 62 6.64 0.29 1.42
C VAL A 62 7.73 -0.66 1.91
N VAL A 63 8.26 -1.52 1.04
CA VAL A 63 9.36 -2.43 1.38
C VAL A 63 10.67 -1.68 1.62
N ALA A 64 10.98 -0.68 0.78
CA ALA A 64 12.20 0.10 0.88
C ALA A 64 12.26 0.92 2.18
N GLU A 65 11.16 1.59 2.50
CA GLU A 65 11.05 2.52 3.64
C GLU A 65 10.40 1.86 4.87
N PHE A 66 10.28 0.53 4.89
CA PHE A 66 9.51 -0.21 5.90
C PHE A 66 9.87 0.17 7.34
N ALA A 67 11.16 0.37 7.64
CA ALA A 67 11.60 0.76 8.98
C ALA A 67 11.05 2.13 9.40
N SER A 68 11.14 3.12 8.51
CA SER A 68 10.61 4.47 8.74
C SER A 68 9.09 4.44 8.90
N LEU A 69 8.40 3.69 8.04
CA LEU A 69 6.94 3.52 8.11
C LEU A 69 6.51 2.80 9.38
N TYR A 70 7.26 1.78 9.81
CA TYR A 70 7.00 1.05 11.03
C TYR A 70 7.09 1.96 12.27
N ASP A 71 8.10 2.84 12.33
CA ASP A 71 8.22 3.81 13.42
C ASP A 71 7.11 4.88 13.40
N ALA A 72 6.61 5.24 12.21
CA ALA A 72 5.53 6.22 12.05
C ALA A 72 4.12 5.63 12.24
N ALA A 73 3.96 4.32 12.12
CA ALA A 73 2.67 3.64 12.11
C ALA A 73 1.99 3.64 13.49
N ASP A 74 0.71 4.06 13.52
CA ASP A 74 -0.10 4.06 14.73
C ASP A 74 -0.83 2.71 14.93
N PHE A 75 -0.07 1.70 15.36
CA PHE A 75 -0.60 0.35 15.56
C PHE A 75 -1.72 0.29 16.61
N ASP A 76 -1.63 1.11 17.67
CA ASP A 76 -2.64 1.16 18.74
C ASP A 76 -3.98 1.70 18.22
N ALA A 77 -3.96 2.79 17.43
CA ALA A 77 -5.18 3.32 16.82
C ALA A 77 -5.86 2.29 15.91
N VAL A 78 -5.08 1.58 15.09
CA VAL A 78 -5.62 0.55 14.20
C VAL A 78 -6.11 -0.68 14.98
N ASN A 79 -5.45 -1.06 16.06
CA ASN A 79 -5.88 -2.19 16.90
C ASN A 79 -7.23 -1.93 17.61
N ALA A 80 -7.64 -0.67 17.74
CA ALA A 80 -8.94 -0.29 18.25
C ALA A 80 -10.06 -0.30 17.20
N VAL A 81 -9.73 -0.48 15.90
CA VAL A 81 -10.72 -0.59 14.82
C VAL A 81 -11.48 -1.91 14.93
N ASP A 82 -12.80 -1.85 14.70
CA ASP A 82 -13.65 -3.04 14.72
C ASP A 82 -13.19 -4.06 13.66
N PRO A 83 -13.07 -5.35 13.99
CA PRO A 83 -12.56 -6.36 13.08
C PRO A 83 -13.42 -6.56 11.82
N GLU A 84 -14.67 -6.08 11.82
CA GLU A 84 -15.61 -6.10 10.69
C GLU A 84 -15.44 -4.90 9.74
N ASP A 85 -14.69 -3.86 10.14
CA ASP A 85 -14.42 -2.66 9.33
C ASP A 85 -13.17 -2.77 8.45
N PHE A 86 -12.53 -3.95 8.44
CA PHE A 86 -11.43 -4.25 7.54
C PHE A 86 -11.94 -4.84 6.23
N VAL A 87 -11.38 -4.35 5.14
CA VAL A 87 -11.60 -4.81 3.78
C VAL A 87 -10.35 -5.54 3.31
N LEU A 88 -10.54 -6.66 2.61
CA LEU A 88 -9.46 -7.34 1.89
C LEU A 88 -9.41 -6.80 0.46
N THR A 89 -8.32 -6.16 0.11
CA THR A 89 -8.02 -5.74 -1.27
C THR A 89 -6.72 -6.41 -1.75
N HIS A 90 -6.41 -6.27 -3.04
CA HIS A 90 -5.24 -6.88 -3.66
C HIS A 90 -4.33 -5.81 -4.25
N LEU A 91 -3.03 -6.00 -4.08
CA LEU A 91 -1.99 -5.19 -4.73
C LEU A 91 -1.21 -6.10 -5.66
N ALA A 92 -0.88 -5.60 -6.86
CA ALA A 92 0.00 -6.30 -7.78
C ALA A 92 1.42 -5.75 -7.61
N ALA A 93 2.41 -6.63 -7.48
CA ALA A 93 3.81 -6.24 -7.42
C ALA A 93 4.72 -7.36 -7.92
N GLU A 94 6.00 -7.05 -8.13
CA GLU A 94 6.99 -8.06 -8.52
C GLU A 94 6.98 -9.23 -7.50
N PRO A 95 7.13 -10.50 -7.95
CA PRO A 95 7.08 -11.65 -7.06
C PRO A 95 8.05 -11.57 -5.88
N LYS A 96 9.21 -10.95 -6.09
CA LYS A 96 10.22 -10.74 -5.04
C LYS A 96 9.78 -9.68 -4.04
N THR A 97 9.21 -8.57 -4.50
CA THR A 97 8.65 -7.50 -3.66
C THR A 97 7.52 -8.06 -2.79
N VAL A 98 6.63 -8.87 -3.36
CA VAL A 98 5.56 -9.57 -2.61
C VAL A 98 6.14 -10.47 -1.51
N ALA A 99 7.15 -11.28 -1.84
CA ALA A 99 7.78 -12.16 -0.86
C ALA A 99 8.39 -11.36 0.31
N THR A 100 9.15 -10.31 0.01
CA THR A 100 9.76 -9.46 1.03
C THR A 100 8.72 -8.72 1.87
N ALA A 101 7.67 -8.17 1.25
CA ALA A 101 6.59 -7.51 1.98
C ALA A 101 5.91 -8.45 2.98
N ARG A 102 5.63 -9.71 2.59
CA ARG A 102 5.06 -10.73 3.49
C ARG A 102 5.97 -10.99 4.69
N GLU A 103 7.26 -11.20 4.45
CA GLU A 103 8.23 -11.44 5.52
C GLU A 103 8.28 -10.27 6.52
N LEU A 104 8.25 -9.03 6.02
CA LEU A 104 8.25 -7.83 6.84
C LEU A 104 6.95 -7.66 7.64
N PHE A 105 5.79 -7.87 7.02
CA PHE A 105 4.50 -7.80 7.71
C PHE A 105 4.35 -8.88 8.78
N GLU A 106 4.78 -10.11 8.50
CA GLU A 106 4.78 -11.21 9.48
C GLU A 106 5.72 -10.92 10.66
N ALA A 107 6.91 -10.38 10.38
CA ALA A 107 7.85 -9.96 11.41
C ALA A 107 7.27 -8.83 12.27
N ALA A 108 6.68 -7.79 11.66
CA ALA A 108 6.06 -6.69 12.37
C ALA A 108 4.89 -7.16 13.24
N GLY A 109 4.03 -8.04 12.74
CA GLY A 109 2.93 -8.63 13.53
C GLY A 109 3.43 -9.41 14.74
N THR A 110 4.56 -10.12 14.59
CA THR A 110 5.21 -10.82 15.69
C THR A 110 5.75 -9.85 16.75
N ILE A 111 6.42 -8.77 16.34
CA ILE A 111 7.02 -7.79 17.26
C ILE A 111 5.94 -6.99 17.99
N GLN A 112 4.89 -6.55 17.29
CA GLN A 112 3.78 -5.79 17.87
C GLN A 112 2.76 -6.66 18.61
N ASN A 113 2.89 -8.00 18.54
CA ASN A 113 1.87 -8.95 19.01
C ASN A 113 0.47 -8.60 18.46
N ALA A 114 0.41 -8.25 17.18
CA ALA A 114 -0.77 -7.75 16.49
C ALA A 114 -1.12 -8.63 15.28
N GLY A 115 -2.39 -8.60 14.86
CA GLY A 115 -2.83 -9.31 13.68
C GLY A 115 -2.36 -8.63 12.38
N LEU A 116 -2.30 -9.40 11.29
CA LEU A 116 -1.94 -8.87 9.96
C LEU A 116 -2.85 -7.74 9.50
N ARG A 117 -4.13 -7.72 9.92
CA ARG A 117 -5.05 -6.60 9.66
C ARG A 117 -4.52 -5.29 10.20
N THR A 118 -4.08 -5.31 11.45
CA THR A 118 -3.49 -4.15 12.12
C THR A 118 -2.21 -3.72 11.43
N VAL A 119 -1.32 -4.65 11.14
CA VAL A 119 -0.02 -4.36 10.51
C VAL A 119 -0.19 -3.78 9.11
N HIS A 120 -0.95 -4.45 8.24
CA HIS A 120 -1.18 -4.00 6.87
C HIS A 120 -1.80 -2.59 6.86
N THR A 121 -2.84 -2.38 7.66
CA THR A 121 -3.52 -1.07 7.71
C THR A 121 -2.61 0.02 8.24
N ALA A 122 -1.90 -0.21 9.35
CA ALA A 122 -1.07 0.82 9.98
C ALA A 122 0.11 1.23 9.09
N ILE A 123 0.77 0.27 8.42
CA ILE A 123 1.89 0.57 7.52
C ILE A 123 1.41 1.28 6.25
N ILE A 124 0.31 0.82 5.64
CA ILE A 124 -0.25 1.45 4.43
C ILE A 124 -0.78 2.85 4.74
N ASP A 125 -1.42 3.06 5.89
CA ASP A 125 -1.89 4.39 6.28
C ASP A 125 -0.74 5.36 6.55
N ALA A 126 0.32 4.90 7.22
CA ALA A 126 1.54 5.69 7.42
C ALA A 126 2.17 6.10 6.08
N TRP A 127 2.24 5.16 5.12
CA TRP A 127 2.75 5.43 3.78
C TRP A 127 1.88 6.44 3.03
N LEU A 128 0.55 6.28 3.06
CA LEU A 128 -0.37 7.25 2.46
C LEU A 128 -0.24 8.62 3.13
N ALA A 129 -0.10 8.69 4.45
CA ALA A 129 0.10 9.95 5.16
C ALA A 129 1.36 10.70 4.70
N ASP A 130 2.43 9.98 4.38
CA ASP A 130 3.65 10.54 3.81
C ASP A 130 3.45 11.00 2.37
N ALA A 131 2.93 10.12 1.49
CA ALA A 131 2.70 10.42 0.07
C ALA A 131 1.76 11.63 -0.16
N PHE A 132 0.71 11.76 0.67
CA PHE A 132 -0.18 12.93 0.63
C PHE A 132 0.39 14.15 1.35
N GLY A 133 1.32 13.97 2.29
CA GLY A 133 2.02 15.05 3.00
C GLY A 133 3.12 15.73 2.16
N GLU A 134 3.76 14.99 1.26
CA GLU A 134 4.75 15.54 0.32
C GLU A 134 4.13 16.49 -0.72
N SER A 135 2.86 16.28 -1.07
CA SER A 135 2.12 17.15 -2.00
C SER A 135 1.92 18.58 -1.49
N ASP A 136 1.94 18.81 -0.17
CA ASP A 136 1.85 20.15 0.45
C ASP A 136 3.21 20.86 0.55
N ARG A 137 4.33 20.12 0.38
CA ARG A 137 5.69 20.66 0.54
C ARG A 137 6.28 21.29 -0.73
N GLN A 138 5.63 21.10 -1.88
CA GLN A 138 6.02 21.69 -3.18
C GLN A 138 5.46 23.12 -3.36
N VAL A 139 5.53 23.98 -2.33
CA VAL A 139 5.11 25.39 -2.43
C VAL A 139 6.05 26.35 -1.72
N ASP A 140 7.37 26.11 -1.72
CA ASP A 140 8.33 27.10 -1.21
C ASP A 140 9.70 26.99 -1.91
N ASP A 141 9.74 27.24 -3.23
CA ASP A 141 10.99 27.67 -3.91
C ASP A 141 10.67 28.51 -5.16
N SER A 142 9.88 29.57 -4.97
CA SER A 142 9.64 30.57 -6.02
C SER A 142 9.63 31.96 -5.41
N SER A 143 10.71 32.32 -4.71
CA SER A 143 11.02 33.71 -4.37
C SER A 143 12.46 33.82 -3.90
N ALA A 144 13.37 34.12 -4.83
CA ALA A 144 14.36 35.19 -4.71
C ALA A 144 15.47 35.02 -5.76
N SER A 145 15.43 35.86 -6.79
CA SER A 145 16.63 36.57 -7.26
C SER A 145 16.16 37.72 -8.15
N GLU A 146 16.51 38.91 -7.68
CA GLU A 146 16.28 40.25 -8.24
C GLU A 146 16.91 40.48 -9.62
#